data_AF-A0A937DXG7-F1
#
_entry.id   AF-A0A937DXG7-F1
#
_cell.length_a   1.000
_cell.length_b   1.000
_cell.length_c   1.000
_cell.angle_alpha   90.00
_cell.angle_beta   90.00
_cell.angle_gamma   90.00
#
_symmetry.space_group_name_H-M   'P 1'
#
loop_
_entity.id
_entity.type
_entity.pdbx_description
1 polymer ?
#
loop_
_entity_poly.entity_id
_entity_poly.type
_entity_poly.pdbx_seq_one_letter_code
_entity_poly.pdbx_strand_id
1 'polypeptide(L)'
;MKKLKNTQHIETGFHAVKMGDLLYFEGPLISLFADKHNPDTYYLYKWADRDSRANRWLVLRLSSQELLLFFNAGISLLELIRNAGTVWLMDMNSALEVSGMVSSPVPDLPAEYLPAAGAYYSEGAYTMFASAFHSTLQKAFVS
;
A
#
# COMPACT_ATOMS: atom_id res chain seq x y z
N MET A 1 -15.42 8.34 -8.72
CA MET A 1 -15.28 6.92 -8.36
C MET A 1 -16.56 6.07 -8.59
N LYS A 2 -16.49 4.94 -9.29
CA LYS A 2 -17.58 3.92 -9.34
C LYS A 2 -17.46 3.00 -8.12
N LYS A 3 -18.54 2.82 -7.33
CA LYS A 3 -18.54 1.96 -6.12
C LYS A 3 -18.21 0.51 -6.45
N LEU A 4 -17.38 -0.11 -5.60
CA LEU A 4 -17.12 -1.55 -5.66
C LEU A 4 -18.37 -2.31 -5.22
N LYS A 5 -18.68 -3.43 -5.88
CA LYS A 5 -19.84 -4.26 -5.54
C LYS A 5 -19.40 -5.36 -4.55
N ASN A 6 -19.78 -5.20 -3.28
CA ASN A 6 -19.95 -6.23 -2.25
C ASN A 6 -20.06 -5.51 -0.89
N THR A 7 -21.28 -5.30 -0.40
CA THR A 7 -21.59 -4.38 0.71
C THR A 7 -21.91 -5.07 2.05
N GLN A 8 -21.42 -6.29 2.28
CA GLN A 8 -21.60 -6.97 3.57
C GLN A 8 -20.26 -7.49 4.05
N HIS A 9 -19.99 -7.24 5.34
CA HIS A 9 -18.81 -7.63 6.14
C HIS A 9 -17.75 -8.40 5.35
N ILE A 10 -16.80 -7.65 4.78
CA ILE A 10 -15.77 -8.23 3.93
C ILE A 10 -14.64 -8.71 4.81
N GLU A 11 -14.52 -10.03 4.96
CA GLU A 11 -13.26 -10.61 5.41
C GLU A 11 -12.21 -10.39 4.32
N THR A 12 -11.19 -9.60 4.64
CA THR A 12 -10.07 -9.28 3.75
C THR A 12 -9.22 -10.51 3.38
N GLY A 13 -9.35 -11.60 4.15
CA GLY A 13 -8.49 -12.77 4.04
C GLY A 13 -7.07 -12.54 4.56
N PHE A 14 -6.78 -11.35 5.10
CA PHE A 14 -5.50 -10.98 5.69
C PHE A 14 -5.70 -10.10 6.94
N HIS A 15 -4.82 -10.26 7.93
CA HIS A 15 -4.88 -9.53 9.19
C HIS A 15 -3.81 -8.44 9.24
N ALA A 16 -4.07 -7.33 8.56
CA ALA A 16 -3.14 -6.21 8.45
C ALA A 16 -3.26 -5.26 9.66
N VAL A 17 -2.14 -4.98 10.32
CA VAL A 17 -2.03 -3.98 11.39
C VAL A 17 -1.24 -2.79 10.88
N LYS A 18 -1.77 -1.57 11.04
CA LYS A 18 -1.11 -0.36 10.56
C LYS A 18 0.19 -0.14 11.33
N MET A 19 1.29 -0.01 10.59
CA MET A 19 2.61 0.31 11.15
C MET A 19 2.85 1.81 11.13
N GLY A 20 2.52 2.47 10.03
CA GLY A 20 2.68 3.92 9.87
C GLY A 20 2.46 4.40 8.45
N ASP A 21 2.52 5.71 8.25
CA ASP A 21 2.35 6.34 6.94
C ASP A 21 3.72 6.58 6.31
N LEU A 22 3.96 6.05 5.11
CA LEU A 22 5.20 6.25 4.37
C LEU A 22 5.24 7.61 3.68
N LEU A 23 4.11 8.02 3.10
CA LEU A 23 3.97 9.30 2.40
C LEU A 23 2.68 9.99 2.87
N TYR A 24 2.76 11.27 3.21
CA TYR A 24 1.67 12.04 3.79
C TYR A 24 1.60 13.43 3.16
N PHE A 25 0.41 13.82 2.69
CA PHE A 25 0.12 15.17 2.23
C PHE A 25 -1.37 15.44 2.40
N GLU A 26 -1.74 16.30 3.37
CA GLU A 26 -3.13 16.56 3.77
C GLU A 26 -3.94 15.28 4.09
N GLY A 27 -3.22 14.21 4.43
CA GLY A 27 -3.73 12.86 4.60
C GLY A 27 -2.70 11.81 4.15
N PRO A 28 -2.86 10.55 4.55
CA PRO A 28 -1.98 9.47 4.10
C PRO A 28 -2.15 9.23 2.59
N LEU A 29 -1.04 9.23 1.86
CA LEU A 29 -1.00 8.82 0.45
C LEU A 29 -0.49 7.39 0.31
N ILE A 30 0.42 6.98 1.19
CA ILE A 30 0.95 5.62 1.23
C ILE A 30 1.10 5.23 2.70
N SER A 31 0.50 4.10 3.09
CA SER A 31 0.59 3.55 4.44
C SER A 31 1.12 2.12 4.41
N LEU A 32 1.95 1.79 5.39
CA LEU A 32 2.52 0.46 5.57
C LEU A 32 1.78 -0.27 6.70
N PHE A 33 1.46 -1.53 6.43
CA PHE A 33 0.86 -2.45 7.38
C PHE A 33 1.67 -3.75 7.42
N ALA A 34 1.69 -4.40 8.56
CA ALA A 34 2.29 -5.73 8.74
C ALA A 34 1.18 -6.77 8.88
N ASP A 35 1.44 -7.99 8.40
CA ASP A 35 0.58 -9.13 8.68
C ASP A 35 0.76 -9.59 10.12
N LYS A 36 -0.33 -9.71 10.87
CA LYS A 36 -0.30 -10.13 12.29
C LYS A 36 0.24 -11.55 12.48
N HIS A 37 0.10 -12.41 11.47
CA HIS A 37 0.46 -13.82 11.55
C HIS A 37 1.73 -14.16 10.78
N ASN A 38 2.20 -13.27 9.90
CA ASN A 38 3.39 -13.47 9.10
C ASN A 38 4.33 -12.24 9.15
N PRO A 39 5.40 -12.27 9.96
CA PRO A 39 6.27 -11.11 10.20
C PRO A 39 7.04 -10.63 8.96
N ASP A 40 7.17 -11.46 7.93
CA ASP A 40 7.84 -11.13 6.66
C ASP A 40 6.86 -10.66 5.58
N THR A 41 5.56 -10.60 5.90
CA THR A 41 4.52 -10.12 4.99
C THR A 41 4.05 -8.72 5.39
N TYR A 42 4.11 -7.82 4.42
CA TYR A 42 3.65 -6.45 4.53
C TYR A 42 2.53 -6.18 3.53
N TYR A 43 1.74 -5.15 3.81
CA TYR A 43 0.77 -4.60 2.89
C TYR A 43 1.03 -3.11 2.72
N LEU A 44 1.08 -2.67 1.47
CA LEU A 44 1.14 -1.27 1.12
C LEU A 44 -0.25 -0.79 0.71
N TYR A 45 -0.78 0.21 1.39
CA TYR A 45 -2.01 0.89 1.00
C TYR A 45 -1.63 2.20 0.31
N LYS A 46 -1.90 2.30 -0.99
CA LYS A 46 -1.69 3.51 -1.78
C LYS A 46 -3.03 4.16 -2.09
N TRP A 47 -3.20 5.42 -1.72
CA TRP A 47 -4.40 6.19 -2.02
C TRP A 47 -4.58 6.32 -3.54
N ALA A 48 -5.78 6.02 -4.05
CA ALA A 48 -6.06 5.96 -5.47
C ALA A 48 -7.07 7.02 -5.94
N ASP A 49 -8.22 7.11 -5.28
CA ASP A 49 -9.31 8.02 -5.63
C ASP A 49 -10.18 8.26 -4.39
N ARG A 50 -11.12 9.19 -4.44
CA ARG A 50 -12.14 9.39 -3.40
C ARG A 50 -13.48 9.80 -3.97
N ASP A 51 -14.53 9.59 -3.19
CA ASP A 51 -15.79 10.30 -3.34
C ASP A 51 -16.21 10.96 -2.01
N SER A 52 -17.44 11.45 -1.94
CA SER A 52 -17.96 12.11 -0.75
C SER A 52 -18.15 11.20 0.47
N ARG A 53 -17.99 9.88 0.31
CA ARG A 53 -18.26 8.89 1.37
C ARG A 53 -17.06 8.01 1.72
N ALA A 54 -16.16 7.75 0.76
CA ALA A 54 -15.04 6.85 0.97
C ALA A 54 -13.80 7.26 0.16
N ASN A 55 -12.64 6.84 0.65
CA ASN A 55 -11.39 6.81 -0.09
C ASN A 55 -11.18 5.42 -0.66
N ARG A 56 -10.68 5.33 -1.89
CA ARG A 56 -10.22 4.09 -2.50
C ARG A 56 -8.73 3.92 -2.34
N TRP A 57 -8.37 2.75 -1.91
CA TRP A 57 -7.01 2.33 -1.67
C TRP A 57 -6.65 1.16 -2.56
N LEU A 58 -5.50 1.27 -3.21
CA LEU A 58 -4.83 0.18 -3.88
C LEU A 58 -3.98 -0.54 -2.84
N VAL A 59 -4.21 -1.84 -2.66
CA VAL A 59 -3.53 -2.64 -1.65
C VAL A 59 -2.76 -3.74 -2.34
N LEU A 60 -1.47 -3.82 -2.06
CA LEU A 60 -0.59 -4.86 -2.57
C LEU A 60 0.16 -5.50 -1.41
N ARG A 61 0.32 -6.83 -1.50
CA ARG A 61 1.12 -7.62 -0.57
C ARG A 61 2.57 -7.57 -1.01
N LEU A 62 3.47 -7.39 -0.05
CA LEU A 62 4.92 -7.31 -0.26
C LEU A 62 5.66 -8.20 0.73
N SER A 63 6.78 -8.75 0.31
CA SER A 63 7.79 -9.32 1.19
C SER A 63 8.69 -8.24 1.80
N SER A 64 9.38 -8.58 2.89
CA SER A 64 10.44 -7.76 3.49
C SER A 64 11.55 -7.41 2.47
N GLN A 65 11.85 -8.31 1.52
CA GLN A 65 12.86 -8.11 0.47
C GLN A 65 12.43 -7.05 -0.56
N GLU A 66 11.19 -7.15 -1.07
CA GLU A 66 10.64 -6.18 -2.02
C GLU A 66 10.53 -4.79 -1.40
N LEU A 67 10.11 -4.73 -0.13
CA LEU A 67 10.02 -3.48 0.61
C LEU A 67 11.39 -2.84 0.80
N LEU A 68 12.43 -3.62 1.10
CA LEU A 68 13.80 -3.13 1.19
C LEU A 68 14.34 -2.64 -0.15
N LEU A 69 14.05 -3.34 -1.25
CA LEU A 69 14.41 -2.90 -2.61
C LEU A 69 13.77 -1.54 -2.94
N PHE A 70 12.49 -1.36 -2.58
CA PHE A 70 11.79 -0.09 -2.76
C PHE A 70 12.44 1.04 -1.95
N PHE A 71 12.72 0.82 -0.65
CA PHE A 71 13.37 1.83 0.19
C PHE A 71 14.80 2.16 -0.25
N ASN A 72 15.53 1.21 -0.83
CA ASN A 72 16.85 1.45 -1.40
C ASN A 72 16.80 2.07 -2.81
N ALA A 73 15.63 2.47 -3.29
CA ALA A 73 15.39 2.96 -4.65
C ALA A 73 15.85 2.00 -5.77
N GLY A 74 15.91 0.69 -5.46
CA GLY A 74 16.24 -0.36 -6.44
C GLY A 74 15.08 -0.72 -7.36
N ILE A 75 13.84 -0.46 -6.94
CA ILE A 75 12.61 -0.57 -7.73
C ILE A 75 11.69 0.62 -7.44
N SER A 76 10.99 1.11 -8.46
CA SER A 76 9.98 2.16 -8.31
C SER A 76 8.67 1.62 -7.72
N LEU A 77 7.82 2.50 -7.20
CA LEU A 77 6.48 2.13 -6.76
C LEU A 77 5.63 1.54 -7.91
N LEU A 78 5.85 1.99 -9.15
CA LEU A 78 5.16 1.43 -10.32
C LEU A 78 5.58 -0.03 -10.57
N GLU A 79 6.88 -0.31 -10.52
CA GLU A 79 7.42 -1.65 -10.68
C GLU A 79 6.97 -2.57 -9.54
N LEU A 80 6.95 -2.05 -8.31
CA LEU A 80 6.44 -2.77 -7.14
C LEU A 80 4.97 -3.19 -7.33
N ILE A 81 4.12 -2.29 -7.82
CA ILE A 81 2.71 -2.59 -8.14
C ILE A 81 2.62 -3.62 -9.27
N ARG A 82 3.41 -3.48 -10.33
CA ARG A 82 3.39 -4.43 -11.46
C ARG A 82 3.85 -5.84 -11.06
N ASN A 83 4.87 -5.94 -10.22
CA ASN A 83 5.41 -7.21 -9.75
C ASN A 83 4.42 -7.99 -8.87
N ALA A 84 3.53 -7.28 -8.15
CA ALA A 84 2.48 -7.93 -7.38
C ALA A 84 1.51 -8.76 -8.26
N GLY A 85 1.35 -8.40 -9.53
CA GLY A 85 0.49 -9.07 -10.52
C GLY A 85 -1.01 -8.87 -10.29
N THR A 86 -1.49 -9.10 -9.06
CA THR A 86 -2.86 -8.85 -8.60
C THR A 86 -2.83 -8.01 -7.33
N VAL A 87 -3.78 -7.09 -7.22
CA VAL A 87 -3.93 -6.16 -6.09
C VAL A 87 -5.37 -6.13 -5.62
N TRP A 88 -5.62 -5.56 -4.45
CA TRP A 88 -6.97 -5.26 -3.98
C TRP A 88 -7.28 -3.77 -4.16
N LEU A 89 -8.51 -3.47 -4.58
CA LEU A 89 -9.11 -2.15 -4.46
C LEU A 89 -10.04 -2.18 -3.26
N MET A 90 -9.86 -1.26 -2.32
CA MET A 90 -10.64 -1.17 -1.09
C MET A 90 -11.24 0.22 -0.91
N ASP A 91 -12.56 0.30 -0.77
CA ASP A 91 -13.27 1.54 -0.42
C ASP A 91 -13.38 1.62 1.11
N MET A 92 -12.64 2.55 1.73
CA MET A 92 -12.60 2.74 3.18
C MET A 92 -13.07 4.14 3.58
N ASN A 93 -13.85 4.24 4.67
CA ASN A 93 -14.22 5.53 5.25
C ASN A 93 -13.14 6.05 6.21
N SER A 94 -13.38 7.21 6.84
CA SER A 94 -12.44 7.83 7.78
C SER A 94 -12.25 7.04 9.08
N ALA A 95 -13.16 6.13 9.42
CA ALA A 95 -13.04 5.22 10.55
C ALA A 95 -12.33 3.89 10.19
N LEU A 96 -11.73 3.81 9.00
CA LEU A 96 -11.10 2.62 8.42
C LEU A 96 -12.06 1.45 8.19
N GLU A 97 -13.36 1.70 8.16
CA GLU A 97 -14.35 0.67 7.86
C GLU A 97 -14.39 0.41 6.36
N VAL A 98 -14.28 -0.86 5.98
CA VAL A 98 -14.28 -1.30 4.59
C VAL A 98 -15.72 -1.42 4.10
N SER A 99 -16.07 -0.62 3.09
CA SER A 99 -17.39 -0.59 2.46
C SER A 99 -17.46 -1.37 1.14
N GLY A 100 -16.31 -1.75 0.58
CA GLY A 100 -16.20 -2.49 -0.67
C GLY A 100 -14.76 -2.97 -0.90
N MET A 101 -14.61 -4.17 -1.47
CA MET A 101 -13.31 -4.75 -1.82
C MET A 101 -13.43 -5.62 -3.06
N VAL A 102 -12.45 -5.55 -3.95
CA VAL A 102 -12.31 -6.46 -5.09
C VAL A 102 -10.84 -6.68 -5.41
N SER A 103 -10.46 -7.89 -5.82
CA SER A 103 -9.16 -8.13 -6.42
C SER A 103 -9.16 -7.79 -7.91
N SER A 104 -8.08 -7.21 -8.40
CA SER A 104 -7.92 -6.84 -9.82
C SER A 104 -6.51 -7.21 -10.27
N PRO A 105 -6.36 -7.84 -11.46
CA PRO A 105 -5.08 -7.87 -12.15
C PRO A 105 -4.58 -6.43 -12.37
N VAL A 106 -3.27 -6.22 -12.26
CA VAL A 106 -2.66 -4.89 -12.46
C VAL A 106 -2.92 -4.31 -13.86
N PRO A 107 -2.89 -5.09 -14.96
CA PRO A 107 -3.20 -4.57 -16.29
C PRO A 107 -4.63 -4.02 -16.44
N ASP A 108 -5.56 -4.45 -15.59
CA ASP A 108 -6.96 -4.04 -15.63
C ASP A 108 -7.25 -2.78 -14.80
N LEU A 109 -6.24 -2.27 -14.08
CA LEU A 109 -6.38 -1.06 -13.28
C LEU A 109 -6.51 0.19 -14.16
N PRO A 110 -7.33 1.17 -13.74
CA PRO A 110 -7.32 2.50 -14.34
C PRO A 110 -5.90 3.09 -14.30
N ALA A 111 -5.46 3.69 -15.40
CA ALA A 111 -4.11 4.23 -15.53
C ALA A 111 -3.82 5.31 -14.48
N GLU A 112 -4.83 6.09 -14.10
CA GLU A 112 -4.77 7.12 -13.06
C GLU A 112 -4.49 6.57 -11.65
N TYR A 113 -4.69 5.26 -11.42
CA TYR A 113 -4.39 4.65 -10.13
C TYR A 113 -2.91 4.29 -10.00
N LEU A 114 -2.20 4.20 -11.13
CA LEU A 114 -0.78 3.87 -11.17
C LEU A 114 0.09 5.13 -10.94
N PRO A 115 1.19 5.01 -10.19
CA PRO A 115 2.13 6.11 -10.01
C PRO A 115 2.95 6.36 -11.27
N ALA A 116 3.63 7.51 -11.31
CA ALA A 116 4.60 7.80 -12.36
C ALA A 116 5.75 6.77 -12.37
N ALA A 117 6.32 6.53 -13.54
CA ALA A 117 7.40 5.54 -13.70
C ALA A 117 8.64 5.82 -12.84
N GLY A 118 8.94 7.10 -12.56
CA GLY A 118 10.05 7.53 -11.71
C GLY A 118 9.71 7.66 -10.22
N ALA A 119 8.62 7.06 -9.74
CA ALA A 119 8.20 7.14 -8.34
C ALA A 119 9.04 6.22 -7.44
N TYR A 120 10.33 6.52 -7.30
CA TYR A 120 11.25 5.88 -6.36
C TYR A 120 11.10 6.46 -4.95
N TYR A 121 11.52 5.69 -3.94
CA TYR A 121 11.72 6.24 -2.61
C TYR A 121 12.78 7.33 -2.65
N SER A 122 12.49 8.47 -2.00
CA SER A 122 13.46 9.56 -1.80
C SER A 122 13.41 9.97 -0.35
N GLU A 123 14.56 9.90 0.31
CA GLU A 123 14.73 10.47 1.65
C GLU A 123 14.40 11.98 1.60
N GLY A 124 13.64 12.47 2.58
CA GLY A 124 13.13 13.84 2.64
C GLY A 124 11.76 14.09 1.97
N ALA A 125 11.36 13.27 1.00
CA ALA A 125 9.98 13.31 0.46
C ALA A 125 9.01 12.44 1.28
N TYR A 126 9.55 11.39 1.91
CA TYR A 126 8.80 10.45 2.75
C TYR A 126 8.86 10.86 4.23
N THR A 127 7.97 10.28 5.04
CA THR A 127 7.87 10.61 6.47
C THR A 127 9.08 10.12 7.28
N MET A 128 9.25 10.67 8.48
CA MET A 128 10.24 10.14 9.44
C MET A 128 10.00 8.66 9.80
N PHE A 129 8.73 8.22 9.82
CA PHE A 129 8.40 6.82 10.03
C PHE A 129 9.01 5.94 8.93
N ALA A 130 8.94 6.38 7.67
CA ALA A 130 9.52 5.65 6.54
C ALA A 130 11.04 5.48 6.72
N SER A 131 11.77 6.56 7.05
CA SER A 131 13.22 6.52 7.26
C SER A 131 13.61 5.64 8.45
N ALA A 132 12.88 5.72 9.57
CA ALA A 132 13.13 4.89 10.75
C ALA A 132 12.86 3.39 10.47
N PHE A 133 11.79 3.10 9.73
CA PHE A 133 11.44 1.73 9.35
C PHE A 133 12.46 1.15 8.36
N HIS A 134 12.90 1.94 7.37
CA HIS A 134 13.97 1.55 6.44
C HIS A 134 15.24 1.16 7.18
N SER A 135 15.68 1.98 8.13
CA SER A 135 16.85 1.69 8.98
C SER A 135 16.69 0.40 9.80
N THR A 136 15.47 0.13 10.27
CA THR A 136 15.15 -1.10 11.03
C THR A 136 15.21 -2.32 10.12
N LEU A 137 14.61 -2.23 8.94
CA LEU A 137 14.59 -3.31 7.95
C LEU A 137 16.01 -3.63 7.46
N GLN A 138 16.82 -2.62 7.15
CA GLN A 138 18.22 -2.80 6.76
C GLN A 138 19.03 -3.61 7.79
N LYS A 139 18.87 -3.30 9.08
CA LYS A 139 19.58 -4.02 10.16
C LYS A 139 19.20 -5.50 10.21
N ALA A 140 17.91 -5.82 10.00
CA ALA A 140 17.43 -7.19 10.00
C ALA A 140 17.97 -8.06 8.84
N PHE A 141 18.42 -7.43 7.74
CA PHE A 141 18.97 -8.13 6.58
C PHE A 141 20.51 -8.30 6.61
N VAL A 142 21.19 -7.61 7.53
CA VAL A 142 22.66 -7.65 7.68
C VAL A 142 23.09 -8.51 8.88
N SER A 143 22.15 -8.85 9.78
CA SER A 143 22.33 -9.74 10.93
C SER A 143 22.13 -11.21 10.56
#